data_AF-A0A6M3KBM3-F1
#
_entry.id   AF-A0A6M3KBM3-F1
#
_cell.length_a   1.000
_cell.length_b   1.000
_cell.length_c   1.000
_cell.angle_alpha   90.00
_cell.angle_beta   90.00
_cell.angle_gamma   90.00
#
_symmetry.space_group_name_H-M   'P 1'
#
loop_
_entity.id
_entity.type
_entity.pdbx_description
1 polymer ?
#
loop_
_entity_poly.entity_id
_entity_poly.type
_entity_poly.pdbx_seq_one_letter_code
_entity_poly.pdbx_strand_id
1 'polypeptide(L)'
;MLLAYANGYLEKNLQYLSDNVLRMPYTPVTAQWVGRSKKLQEQGNVAIDHVKMGGWCIEHACNTLALWEDLPHVDLYTDIDRPFIDLILEMEHWGLLIDQYALTRVEQQTVDRTSPMETELKDELHVDNLNSNPQVAQALRDQGIIGTRKTKSAKDSVGEESLKPLGLPVTDKLLKWRSLMKTLTTYVPALRKVDNTGRLHTEFGYTRTGRLSSRNPNLQNLTGDSKFEEESDE
;
A
#
# COMPACT_ATOMS: atom_id res chain seq x y z
N MET A 1 15.36 7.57 -13.91
CA MET A 1 14.98 6.81 -12.70
C MET A 1 15.23 5.31 -12.87
N LEU A 2 14.57 4.61 -13.79
CA LEU A 2 14.81 3.17 -14.02
C LEU A 2 16.25 2.87 -14.46
N LEU A 3 16.81 3.67 -15.37
CA LEU A 3 18.23 3.59 -15.72
C LEU A 3 19.16 3.71 -14.49
N ALA A 4 18.86 4.65 -13.58
CA ALA A 4 19.63 4.82 -12.35
C ALA A 4 19.45 3.62 -11.39
N TYR A 5 18.24 3.07 -11.30
CA TYR A 5 17.95 1.87 -10.52
C TYR A 5 18.77 0.67 -11.04
N ALA A 6 18.79 0.44 -12.36
CA ALA A 6 19.56 -0.62 -12.99
C ALA A 6 21.09 -0.46 -12.78
N ASN A 7 21.55 0.78 -12.59
CA ASN A 7 22.93 1.11 -12.22
C ASN A 7 23.19 1.05 -10.70
N GLY A 8 22.28 0.50 -9.90
CA GLY A 8 22.45 0.31 -8.45
C GLY A 8 22.08 1.51 -7.57
N TYR A 9 21.58 2.61 -8.15
CA TYR A 9 21.06 3.75 -7.40
C TYR A 9 19.62 3.49 -6.93
N LEU A 10 19.47 2.55 -5.98
CA LEU A 10 18.18 2.12 -5.46
C LEU A 10 17.45 3.25 -4.70
N GLU A 11 16.18 3.48 -5.05
CA GLU A 11 15.27 4.44 -4.39
C GLU A 11 15.80 5.89 -4.35
N LYS A 12 16.62 6.27 -5.33
CA LYS A 12 17.19 7.63 -5.43
C LYS A 12 16.36 8.50 -6.37
N ASN A 13 15.92 9.66 -5.88
CA ASN A 13 15.18 10.64 -6.67
C ASN A 13 16.11 11.54 -7.50
N LEU A 14 15.53 12.35 -8.38
CA LEU A 14 16.28 13.25 -9.25
C LEU A 14 17.17 14.23 -8.47
N GLN A 15 16.73 14.71 -7.30
CA GLN A 15 17.54 15.57 -6.43
C GLN A 15 18.83 14.87 -6.02
N TYR A 16 18.71 13.68 -5.42
CA TYR A 16 19.86 12.91 -4.99
C TYR A 16 20.83 12.65 -6.16
N LEU A 17 20.30 12.26 -7.32
CA LEU A 17 21.12 11.99 -8.50
C LEU A 17 21.81 13.25 -9.04
N SER A 18 21.12 14.39 -9.05
CA SER A 18 21.70 15.68 -9.45
C SER A 18 22.84 16.09 -8.50
N ASP A 19 22.61 16.01 -7.19
CA ASP A 19 23.57 16.44 -6.19
C ASP A 19 24.80 15.52 -6.11
N ASN A 20 24.58 14.19 -6.15
CA ASN A 20 25.60 13.21 -5.81
C ASN A 20 26.27 12.57 -7.03
N VAL A 21 25.57 12.45 -8.16
CA VAL A 21 26.11 11.88 -9.42
C VAL A 21 26.63 13.01 -10.30
N LEU A 22 25.76 13.96 -10.67
CA LEU A 22 26.13 15.04 -11.59
C LEU A 22 26.88 16.19 -10.92
N ARG A 23 26.73 16.38 -9.60
CA ARG A 23 27.17 17.59 -8.87
C ARG A 23 26.62 18.88 -9.48
N MET A 24 25.39 18.81 -9.97
CA MET A 24 24.65 19.91 -10.60
C MET A 24 23.59 20.47 -9.65
N PRO A 25 23.22 21.76 -9.78
CA PRO A 25 22.16 22.33 -8.96
C PRO A 25 20.82 21.61 -9.17
N TYR A 26 20.07 21.49 -8.08
CA TYR A 26 18.69 21.03 -8.11
C TYR A 26 17.84 21.82 -7.10
N THR A 27 16.77 22.44 -7.58
CA THR A 27 15.77 23.13 -6.78
C THR A 27 14.42 22.45 -6.95
N PRO A 28 13.82 21.86 -5.90
CA PRO A 28 12.52 21.24 -6.03
C PRO A 28 11.45 22.27 -6.37
N VAL A 29 10.47 21.88 -7.18
CA VAL A 29 9.34 22.74 -7.58
C VAL A 29 8.52 23.26 -6.39
N THR A 30 8.60 22.55 -5.26
CA THR A 30 7.95 22.91 -4.00
C THR A 30 8.67 24.04 -3.25
N ALA A 31 9.88 24.41 -3.64
CA ALA A 31 10.65 25.48 -3.01
C ALA A 31 9.93 26.83 -3.04
N GLN A 32 9.08 27.11 -4.03
CA GLN A 32 8.26 28.33 -4.08
C GLN A 32 7.29 28.46 -2.90
N TRP A 33 6.95 27.34 -2.24
CA TRP A 33 6.00 27.30 -1.14
C TRP A 33 6.64 27.46 0.23
N VAL A 34 7.98 27.47 0.31
CA VAL A 34 8.70 27.65 1.57
C VAL A 34 8.35 29.00 2.18
N GLY A 35 7.86 28.99 3.42
CA GLY A 35 7.42 30.20 4.13
C GLY A 35 6.06 30.76 3.69
N ARG A 36 5.34 30.09 2.78
CA ARG A 36 3.99 30.50 2.33
C ARG A 36 2.89 29.74 3.07
N SER A 37 1.72 30.37 3.21
CA SER A 37 0.57 29.77 3.89
C SER A 37 -0.06 28.62 3.10
N LYS A 38 -0.63 27.65 3.81
CA LYS A 38 -1.32 26.49 3.19
C LYS A 38 -2.49 26.92 2.29
N LYS A 39 -3.25 27.93 2.70
CA LYS A 39 -4.34 28.52 1.90
C LYS A 39 -3.87 29.04 0.55
N LEU A 40 -2.64 29.57 0.48
CA LEU A 40 -2.05 30.05 -0.77
C LEU A 40 -1.59 28.87 -1.66
N GLN A 41 -1.08 27.79 -1.07
CA GLN A 41 -0.72 26.56 -1.80
C GLN A 41 -1.95 25.90 -2.45
N GLU A 42 -3.11 25.98 -1.78
CA GLU A 42 -4.39 25.44 -2.26
C GLU A 42 -5.02 26.27 -3.40
N GLN A 43 -4.53 27.48 -3.69
CA GLN A 43 -5.01 28.31 -4.81
C GLN A 43 -4.48 27.85 -6.18
N GLY A 44 -3.73 26.73 -6.22
CA GLY A 44 -3.29 26.08 -7.45
C GLY A 44 -2.51 27.03 -8.37
N ASN A 45 -2.82 26.99 -9.67
CA ASN A 45 -2.10 27.72 -10.71
C ASN A 45 -2.02 29.24 -10.50
N VAL A 46 -2.95 29.84 -9.74
CA VAL A 46 -2.99 31.30 -9.53
C VAL A 46 -1.86 31.79 -8.62
N ALA A 47 -1.44 30.97 -7.67
CA ALA A 47 -0.43 31.35 -6.67
C ALA A 47 1.01 30.98 -7.09
N ILE A 48 1.17 30.32 -8.24
CA ILE A 48 2.45 29.84 -8.76
C ILE A 48 3.24 31.00 -9.35
N ASP A 49 4.52 31.09 -8.97
CA ASP A 49 5.47 31.95 -9.66
C ASP A 49 5.94 31.23 -10.93
N HIS A 50 5.25 31.46 -12.04
CA HIS A 50 5.49 30.74 -13.30
C HIS A 50 6.91 30.91 -13.85
N VAL A 51 7.57 32.04 -13.56
CA VAL A 51 8.94 32.30 -14.03
C VAL A 51 9.92 31.40 -13.27
N LYS A 52 9.84 31.37 -11.94
CA LYS A 52 10.66 30.46 -11.13
C LYS A 52 10.36 29.00 -11.43
N MET A 53 9.09 28.67 -11.55
CA MET A 53 8.62 27.33 -11.91
C MET A 53 9.22 26.89 -13.25
N GLY A 54 9.15 27.74 -14.28
CA GLY A 54 9.76 27.47 -15.57
C GLY A 54 11.27 27.21 -15.48
N GLY A 55 11.99 28.04 -14.72
CA GLY A 55 13.42 27.86 -14.49
C GLY A 55 13.77 26.51 -13.85
N TRP A 56 13.05 26.11 -12.79
CA TRP A 56 13.29 24.82 -12.14
C TRP A 56 12.89 23.63 -13.01
N CYS A 57 11.82 23.74 -13.80
CA CYS A 57 11.46 22.69 -14.76
C CYS A 57 12.55 22.50 -15.82
N ILE A 58 13.15 23.59 -16.31
CA ILE A 58 14.27 23.51 -17.25
C ILE A 58 15.48 22.82 -16.59
N GLU A 59 15.81 23.20 -15.36
CA GLU A 59 16.88 22.54 -14.59
C GLU A 59 16.63 21.04 -14.44
N HIS A 60 15.41 20.62 -14.10
CA HIS A 60 15.06 19.22 -13.96
C HIS A 60 15.16 18.45 -15.29
N ALA A 61 14.74 19.07 -16.40
CA ALA A 61 14.86 18.49 -17.73
C ALA A 61 16.32 18.33 -18.15
N CYS A 62 17.16 19.36 -17.93
CA CYS A 62 18.59 19.32 -18.20
C CYS A 62 19.30 18.25 -17.37
N ASN A 63 19.03 18.18 -16.07
CA ASN A 63 19.64 17.15 -15.20
C ASN A 63 19.18 15.73 -15.60
N THR A 64 17.93 15.57 -16.03
CA THR A 64 17.43 14.28 -16.52
C THR A 64 18.16 13.85 -17.80
N LEU A 65 18.37 14.77 -18.75
CA LEU A 65 19.13 14.50 -19.96
C LEU A 65 20.60 14.20 -19.65
N ALA A 66 21.23 14.98 -18.77
CA ALA A 66 22.61 14.74 -18.36
C ALA A 66 22.78 13.36 -17.70
N LEU A 67 21.85 12.95 -16.83
CA LEU A 67 21.85 11.59 -16.26
C LEU A 67 21.64 10.50 -17.32
N TRP A 68 20.86 10.78 -18.36
CA TRP A 68 20.64 9.84 -19.46
C TRP A 68 21.92 9.62 -20.28
N GLU A 69 22.70 10.67 -20.47
CA GLU A 69 23.97 10.62 -21.22
C GLU A 69 25.12 10.03 -20.39
N ASP A 70 25.17 10.33 -19.08
CA ASP A 70 26.26 9.93 -18.19
C ASP A 70 26.13 8.49 -17.66
N LEU A 71 24.90 8.02 -17.41
CA LEU A 71 24.69 6.68 -16.85
C LEU A 71 24.81 5.59 -17.93
N PRO A 72 25.47 4.45 -17.63
CA PRO A 72 25.55 3.34 -18.56
C PRO A 72 24.19 2.69 -18.81
N HIS A 73 23.88 2.44 -20.07
CA HIS A 73 22.66 1.74 -20.51
C HIS A 73 22.87 0.23 -20.40
N VAL A 74 22.85 -0.28 -19.17
CA VAL A 74 23.05 -1.70 -18.88
C VAL A 74 21.90 -2.57 -19.41
N ASP A 75 22.21 -3.84 -19.71
CA ASP A 75 21.26 -4.82 -20.27
C ASP A 75 19.96 -4.94 -19.46
N LEU A 76 20.06 -4.87 -18.13
CA LEU A 76 18.88 -4.88 -17.25
C LEU A 76 17.89 -3.75 -17.59
N TYR A 77 18.39 -2.56 -17.91
CA TYR A 77 17.53 -1.45 -18.34
C TYR A 77 17.02 -1.65 -19.77
N THR A 78 17.89 -2.01 -20.71
CA THR A 78 17.53 -2.05 -22.14
C THR A 78 16.62 -3.21 -22.50
N ASP A 79 16.84 -4.37 -21.87
CA ASP A 79 16.23 -5.63 -22.29
C ASP A 79 15.05 -6.02 -21.39
N ILE A 80 15.00 -5.48 -20.17
CA ILE A 80 13.96 -5.79 -19.18
C ILE A 80 13.15 -4.54 -18.81
N ASP A 81 13.74 -3.56 -18.13
CA ASP A 81 12.95 -2.46 -17.56
C ASP A 81 12.28 -1.62 -18.65
N ARG A 82 13.00 -1.23 -19.71
CA ARG A 82 12.50 -0.33 -20.75
C ARG A 82 11.33 -0.92 -21.54
N PRO A 83 11.40 -2.16 -22.08
CA PRO A 83 10.26 -2.78 -22.77
C PRO A 83 9.04 -2.97 -21.86
N PHE A 84 9.26 -3.12 -20.56
CA PHE A 84 8.19 -3.42 -19.60
C PHE A 84 7.40 -2.18 -19.17
N ILE A 85 7.93 -0.97 -19.36
CA ILE A 85 7.23 0.29 -19.04
C ILE A 85 5.92 0.39 -19.82
N ASP A 86 5.95 0.13 -21.13
CA ASP A 86 4.77 0.28 -21.99
C ASP A 86 3.66 -0.69 -21.55
N LEU A 87 4.02 -1.93 -21.23
CA LEU A 87 3.08 -2.91 -20.70
C LEU A 87 2.48 -2.46 -19.36
N ILE A 88 3.29 -1.93 -18.44
CA ILE A 88 2.79 -1.43 -17.16
C ILE A 88 1.80 -0.30 -17.38
N LEU A 89 2.14 0.68 -18.22
CA LEU A 89 1.26 1.81 -18.52
C LEU A 89 -0.05 1.36 -19.15
N GLU A 90 -0.01 0.37 -20.05
CA GLU A 90 -1.22 -0.24 -20.58
C GLU A 90 -2.04 -0.92 -19.47
N MET A 91 -1.42 -1.71 -18.59
CA MET A 91 -2.12 -2.36 -17.47
C MET A 91 -2.79 -1.33 -16.54
N GLU A 92 -2.11 -0.23 -16.20
CA GLU A 92 -2.67 0.85 -15.39
C GLU A 92 -3.83 1.54 -16.12
N HIS A 93 -3.67 1.83 -17.41
CA HIS A 93 -4.68 2.49 -18.23
C HIS A 93 -5.93 1.63 -18.42
N TRP A 94 -5.76 0.34 -18.70
CA TRP A 94 -6.86 -0.60 -18.84
C TRP A 94 -7.58 -0.82 -17.51
N GLY A 95 -6.85 -0.94 -16.40
CA GLY A 95 -7.43 -1.25 -15.10
C GLY A 95 -8.16 -2.59 -15.06
N LEU A 96 -8.81 -2.87 -13.93
CA LEU A 96 -9.54 -4.12 -13.66
C LEU A 96 -11.03 -3.86 -13.55
N LEU A 97 -11.84 -4.52 -14.37
CA LEU A 97 -13.30 -4.43 -14.24
C LEU A 97 -13.76 -5.10 -12.94
N ILE A 98 -14.47 -4.37 -12.09
CA ILE A 98 -14.97 -4.88 -10.81
C ILE A 98 -16.48 -5.03 -10.87
N ASP A 99 -16.96 -6.26 -10.62
CA ASP A 99 -18.38 -6.50 -10.41
C ASP A 99 -18.83 -5.93 -9.05
N GLN A 100 -19.45 -4.76 -9.08
CA GLN A 100 -19.95 -4.06 -7.90
C GLN A 100 -21.10 -4.78 -7.21
N TYR A 101 -21.88 -5.58 -7.94
CA TYR A 101 -22.98 -6.33 -7.37
C TYR A 101 -22.45 -7.54 -6.59
N ALA A 102 -21.52 -8.30 -7.18
CA ALA A 102 -20.82 -9.37 -6.48
C ALA A 102 -20.09 -8.85 -5.23
N LEU A 103 -19.41 -7.70 -5.34
CA LEU A 103 -18.73 -7.08 -4.21
C LEU A 103 -19.68 -6.71 -3.07
N THR A 104 -20.86 -6.20 -3.38
CA THR A 104 -21.89 -5.86 -2.39
C THR A 104 -22.45 -7.10 -1.70
N ARG A 105 -22.64 -8.19 -2.44
CA ARG A 105 -23.05 -9.48 -1.85
C ARG A 105 -21.99 -10.02 -0.89
N VAL A 106 -20.71 -9.96 -1.28
CA VAL A 106 -19.60 -10.38 -0.42
C VAL A 106 -19.52 -9.53 0.85
N GLU A 107 -19.71 -8.21 0.73
CA GLU A 107 -19.75 -7.31 1.89
C GLU A 107 -20.87 -7.71 2.86
N GLN A 108 -22.11 -7.89 2.36
CA GLN A 108 -23.24 -8.26 3.22
C GLN A 108 -23.03 -9.62 3.91
N GLN A 109 -22.64 -10.64 3.15
CA GLN A 109 -22.35 -11.97 3.71
C GLN A 109 -21.24 -11.93 4.75
N THR A 110 -20.23 -11.07 4.55
CA THR A 110 -19.14 -10.92 5.51
C THR A 110 -19.63 -10.21 6.77
N VAL A 111 -20.47 -9.18 6.66
CA VAL A 111 -21.10 -8.52 7.82
C VAL A 111 -21.92 -9.54 8.64
N ASP A 112 -22.79 -10.31 7.99
CA ASP A 112 -23.67 -11.27 8.64
C ASP A 112 -22.89 -12.34 9.42
N ARG A 113 -21.73 -12.77 8.89
CA ARG A 113 -20.83 -13.72 9.58
C ARG A 113 -20.04 -13.08 10.72
N THR A 114 -19.71 -11.80 10.61
CA THR A 114 -18.77 -11.12 11.53
C THR A 114 -19.46 -10.58 12.76
N SER A 115 -20.70 -10.06 12.64
CA SER A 115 -21.45 -9.50 13.76
C SER A 115 -21.64 -10.46 14.96
N PRO A 116 -22.12 -11.71 14.80
CA PRO A 116 -22.25 -12.62 15.93
C PRO A 116 -20.90 -13.00 16.53
N MET A 117 -19.89 -13.22 15.69
CA MET A 117 -18.52 -13.51 16.14
C MET A 117 -17.93 -12.38 16.98
N GLU A 118 -18.21 -11.13 16.61
CA GLU A 118 -17.75 -9.96 17.33
C GLU A 118 -18.36 -9.91 18.73
N THR A 119 -19.68 -10.06 18.85
CA THR A 119 -20.37 -10.08 20.14
C THR A 119 -19.82 -11.19 21.05
N GLU A 120 -19.75 -12.42 20.55
CA GLU A 120 -19.25 -13.53 21.34
C GLU A 120 -17.79 -13.35 21.77
N LEU A 121 -16.92 -12.79 20.91
CA LEU A 121 -15.53 -12.52 21.27
C LEU A 121 -15.41 -11.39 22.30
N LYS A 122 -16.24 -10.34 22.22
CA LYS A 122 -16.25 -9.27 23.23
C LYS A 122 -16.70 -9.79 24.58
N ASP A 123 -17.70 -10.66 24.60
CA ASP A 123 -18.20 -11.30 25.82
C ASP A 123 -17.15 -12.26 26.41
N GLU A 124 -16.51 -13.08 25.58
CA GLU A 124 -15.51 -14.07 26.00
C GLU A 124 -14.21 -13.41 26.49
N LEU A 125 -13.77 -12.32 25.86
CA LEU A 125 -12.52 -11.61 26.22
C LEU A 125 -12.74 -10.43 27.15
N HIS A 126 -13.98 -10.02 27.41
CA HIS A 126 -14.33 -8.81 28.17
C HIS A 126 -13.63 -7.54 27.64
N VAL A 127 -13.68 -7.33 26.32
CA VAL A 127 -13.08 -6.16 25.65
C VAL A 127 -14.10 -5.38 24.84
N ASP A 128 -14.04 -4.05 24.91
CA ASP A 128 -14.93 -3.20 24.11
C ASP A 128 -14.48 -3.10 22.64
N ASN A 129 -13.17 -3.14 22.39
CA ASN A 129 -12.58 -2.91 21.07
C ASN A 129 -11.61 -4.03 20.66
N LEU A 130 -12.11 -5.01 19.90
CA LEU A 130 -11.33 -6.12 19.34
C LEU A 130 -10.28 -5.70 18.29
N ASN A 131 -10.39 -4.49 17.73
CA ASN A 131 -9.36 -3.92 16.85
C ASN A 131 -8.15 -3.41 17.64
N SER A 132 -8.28 -3.20 18.96
CA SER A 132 -7.21 -2.73 19.82
C SER A 132 -6.30 -3.90 20.24
N ASN A 133 -5.19 -4.06 19.52
CA ASN A 133 -4.17 -5.05 19.89
C ASN A 133 -3.73 -4.98 21.37
N PRO A 134 -3.56 -3.78 21.99
CA PRO A 134 -3.26 -3.69 23.41
C PRO A 134 -4.35 -4.26 24.33
N GLN A 135 -5.63 -3.97 24.05
CA GLN A 135 -6.75 -4.49 24.86
C GLN A 135 -6.85 -6.01 24.72
N VAL A 136 -6.80 -6.52 23.49
CA VAL A 136 -6.86 -7.97 23.23
C VAL A 136 -5.66 -8.70 23.85
N ALA A 137 -4.45 -8.13 23.76
CA ALA A 137 -3.28 -8.72 24.39
C ALA A 137 -3.41 -8.77 25.92
N GLN A 138 -4.06 -7.79 26.53
CA GLN A 138 -4.31 -7.80 27.97
C GLN A 138 -5.34 -8.87 28.34
N ALA A 139 -6.49 -8.90 27.65
CA ALA A 139 -7.53 -9.89 27.90
C ALA A 139 -7.04 -11.34 27.76
N LEU A 140 -6.27 -11.63 26.70
CA LEU A 140 -5.68 -12.96 26.52
C LEU A 140 -4.72 -13.31 27.67
N ARG A 141 -3.90 -12.34 28.11
CA ARG A 141 -3.01 -12.55 29.27
C ARG A 141 -3.77 -12.82 30.56
N ASP A 142 -4.87 -12.12 30.80
CA ASP A 142 -5.70 -12.31 32.00
C ASP A 142 -6.33 -13.71 32.03
N GLN A 143 -6.51 -14.34 30.87
CA GLN A 143 -6.92 -15.74 30.71
C GLN A 143 -5.73 -16.74 30.70
N GLY A 144 -4.51 -16.29 30.93
CA GLY A 144 -3.30 -17.13 30.90
C GLY A 144 -2.80 -17.48 29.50
N ILE A 145 -3.30 -16.82 28.46
CA ILE A 145 -2.92 -17.05 27.06
C ILE A 145 -1.85 -16.03 26.64
N ILE A 146 -0.67 -16.52 26.28
CA ILE A 146 0.47 -15.68 25.88
C ILE A 146 0.88 -16.06 24.46
N GLY A 147 1.00 -15.05 23.60
CA GLY A 147 1.45 -15.24 22.22
C GLY A 147 2.89 -15.79 22.15
N THR A 148 3.16 -16.62 21.14
CA THR A 148 4.49 -17.26 20.97
C THR A 148 5.60 -16.29 20.57
N ARG A 149 5.24 -15.08 20.13
CA ARG A 149 6.19 -14.04 19.69
C ARG A 149 6.02 -12.76 20.48
N LYS A 150 7.11 -12.00 20.58
CA LYS A 150 7.10 -10.62 21.06
C LYS A 150 7.15 -9.64 19.87
N THR A 151 6.51 -8.50 20.05
CA THR A 151 6.64 -7.34 19.15
C THR A 151 8.01 -6.68 19.29
N LYS A 152 8.35 -5.74 18.38
CA LYS A 152 9.59 -4.94 18.47
C LYS A 152 9.73 -4.18 19.80
N SER A 153 8.62 -3.85 20.44
CA SER A 153 8.58 -3.19 21.75
C SER A 153 8.53 -4.18 22.92
N ALA A 154 8.93 -5.44 22.71
CA ALA A 154 8.98 -6.53 23.71
C ALA A 154 7.64 -6.89 24.38
N LYS A 155 6.50 -6.46 23.81
CA LYS A 155 5.14 -6.85 24.26
C LYS A 155 4.69 -8.14 23.57
N ASP A 156 3.80 -8.91 24.20
CA ASP A 156 3.20 -10.10 23.58
C ASP A 156 2.50 -9.73 22.27
N SER A 157 2.83 -10.46 21.21
CA SER A 157 2.19 -10.28 19.92
C SER A 157 0.87 -11.02 19.90
N VAL A 158 -0.16 -10.34 19.41
CA VAL A 158 -1.47 -10.93 19.10
C VAL A 158 -1.69 -11.10 17.59
N GLY A 159 -0.61 -11.05 16.80
CA GLY A 159 -0.68 -11.30 15.37
C GLY A 159 -0.89 -12.78 15.04
N GLU A 160 -1.26 -13.08 13.78
CA GLU A 160 -1.52 -14.44 13.30
C GLU A 160 -0.36 -15.40 13.59
N GLU A 161 0.88 -15.02 13.24
CA GLU A 161 2.07 -15.85 13.49
C GLU A 161 2.33 -16.16 14.97
N SER A 162 1.76 -15.35 15.87
CA SER A 162 1.94 -15.50 17.32
C SER A 162 0.84 -16.35 17.94
N LEU A 163 -0.41 -16.18 17.49
CA LEU A 163 -1.60 -16.81 18.06
C LEU A 163 -1.94 -18.15 17.39
N LYS A 164 -1.79 -18.27 16.07
CA LYS A 164 -2.13 -19.50 15.32
C LYS A 164 -1.44 -20.76 15.83
N PRO A 165 -0.15 -20.73 16.25
CA PRO A 165 0.50 -21.93 16.81
C PRO A 165 -0.06 -22.40 18.16
N LEU A 166 -0.86 -21.58 18.86
CA LEU A 166 -1.44 -21.94 20.15
C LEU A 166 -2.60 -22.94 19.99
N GLY A 167 -3.29 -22.93 18.84
CA GLY A 167 -4.41 -23.85 18.55
C GLY A 167 -5.56 -23.76 19.55
N LEU A 168 -5.79 -22.58 20.15
CA LEU A 168 -6.86 -22.37 21.13
C LEU A 168 -8.11 -21.83 20.44
N PRO A 169 -9.32 -22.28 20.83
CA PRO A 169 -10.57 -21.85 20.19
C PRO A 169 -10.75 -20.33 20.13
N VAL A 170 -10.48 -19.63 21.24
CA VAL A 170 -10.61 -18.16 21.32
C VAL A 170 -9.64 -17.45 20.36
N THR A 171 -8.41 -17.98 20.22
CA THR A 171 -7.40 -17.39 19.33
C THR A 171 -7.73 -17.62 17.87
N ASP A 172 -8.21 -18.81 17.51
CA ASP A 172 -8.59 -19.13 16.13
C ASP A 172 -9.82 -18.31 15.69
N LYS A 173 -10.80 -18.18 16.59
CA LYS A 173 -11.98 -17.34 16.38
C LYS A 173 -11.62 -15.87 16.20
N LEU A 174 -10.73 -15.34 17.04
CA LEU A 174 -10.22 -13.97 16.92
C LEU A 174 -9.50 -13.74 15.59
N LEU A 175 -8.65 -14.68 15.16
CA LEU A 175 -7.94 -14.57 13.88
C LEU A 175 -8.91 -14.62 12.69
N LYS A 176 -9.92 -15.50 12.74
CA LYS A 176 -10.99 -15.56 11.72
C LYS A 176 -11.76 -14.25 11.66
N TRP A 177 -12.18 -13.71 12.80
CA TRP A 177 -12.85 -12.41 12.87
C TRP A 177 -11.99 -11.27 12.30
N ARG A 178 -10.69 -11.21 12.64
CA ARG A 178 -9.78 -10.19 12.09
C ARG A 178 -9.60 -10.28 10.57
N SER A 179 -9.58 -11.49 10.02
CA SER A 179 -9.50 -11.68 8.57
C SER A 179 -10.76 -11.15 7.86
N LEU A 180 -11.95 -11.47 8.38
CA LEU A 180 -13.21 -10.96 7.85
C LEU A 180 -13.30 -9.42 7.98
N MET A 181 -12.89 -8.88 9.13
CA MET A 181 -12.82 -7.43 9.32
C MET A 181 -11.85 -6.73 8.37
N LYS A 182 -10.72 -7.37 8.03
CA LYS A 182 -9.79 -6.85 7.01
C LYS A 182 -10.46 -6.80 5.63
N THR A 183 -11.27 -7.80 5.30
CA THR A 183 -12.08 -7.80 4.08
C THR A 183 -13.03 -6.60 4.05
N LEU A 184 -13.80 -6.38 5.11
CA LEU A 184 -14.76 -5.28 5.21
C LEU A 184 -14.11 -3.89 5.22
N THR A 185 -12.99 -3.72 5.93
CA THR A 185 -12.42 -2.39 6.20
C THR A 185 -11.29 -2.01 5.26
N THR A 186 -10.61 -2.99 4.66
CA THR A 186 -9.45 -2.75 3.78
C THR A 186 -9.78 -3.10 2.34
N TYR A 187 -10.29 -4.30 2.07
CA TYR A 187 -10.43 -4.78 0.70
C TYR A 187 -11.68 -4.25 0.00
N VAL A 188 -12.86 -4.35 0.62
CA VAL A 188 -14.11 -3.84 0.03
C VAL A 188 -13.98 -2.35 -0.33
N PRO A 189 -13.54 -1.45 0.59
CA PRO A 189 -13.40 -0.04 0.26
C PRO A 189 -12.34 0.23 -0.81
N ALA A 190 -11.28 -0.58 -0.87
CA ALA A 190 -10.26 -0.49 -1.91
C ALA A 190 -10.81 -0.87 -3.29
N LEU A 191 -11.55 -1.96 -3.39
CA LEU A 191 -12.14 -2.46 -4.64
C LEU A 191 -13.34 -1.62 -5.12
N ARG A 192 -13.95 -0.82 -4.23
CA ARG A 192 -15.00 0.14 -4.60
C ARG A 192 -14.47 1.41 -5.29
N LYS A 193 -13.16 1.64 -5.33
CA LYS A 193 -12.54 2.82 -5.96
C LYS A 193 -12.43 2.67 -7.49
N VAL A 194 -13.56 2.44 -8.14
CA VAL A 194 -13.64 2.33 -9.59
C VAL A 194 -13.89 3.70 -10.24
N ASP A 195 -13.50 3.82 -11.51
CA ASP A 195 -13.83 4.95 -12.36
C ASP A 195 -15.30 4.89 -12.85
N ASN A 196 -15.67 5.81 -13.74
CA ASN A 196 -17.02 5.85 -14.33
C ASN A 196 -17.33 4.67 -15.26
N THR A 197 -16.33 3.87 -15.65
CA THR A 197 -16.49 2.67 -16.48
C THR A 197 -16.56 1.39 -15.64
N GLY A 198 -16.48 1.51 -14.31
CA GLY A 198 -16.48 0.37 -13.38
C GLY A 198 -15.12 -0.31 -13.24
N ARG A 199 -14.04 0.35 -13.68
CA ARG A 199 -12.68 -0.18 -13.66
C ARG A 199 -11.87 0.41 -12.50
N LEU A 200 -11.14 -0.45 -11.82
CA LEU A 200 -10.18 -0.12 -10.78
C LEU A 200 -8.81 0.06 -11.40
N HIS A 201 -8.19 1.22 -11.18
CA HIS A 201 -6.84 1.51 -11.66
C HIS A 201 -5.88 1.47 -10.48
N THR A 202 -4.86 0.62 -10.55
CA THR A 202 -3.77 0.57 -9.57
C THR A 202 -2.55 1.25 -10.16
N GLU A 203 -1.68 1.78 -9.31
CA GLU A 203 -0.36 2.27 -9.71
C GLU A 203 0.68 1.19 -9.41
N PHE A 204 1.45 0.80 -10.42
CA PHE A 204 2.58 -0.10 -10.29
C PHE A 204 3.89 0.67 -10.04
N GLY A 205 4.77 0.07 -9.27
CA GLY A 205 6.12 0.55 -9.03
C GLY A 205 7.07 -0.61 -8.79
N TYR A 206 8.35 -0.33 -8.56
CA TYR A 206 9.36 -1.35 -8.30
C TYR A 206 9.80 -1.35 -6.84
N THR A 207 9.96 -2.54 -6.28
CA THR A 207 10.60 -2.76 -4.99
C THR A 207 12.11 -2.75 -5.13
N ARG A 208 12.84 -2.72 -4.00
CA ARG A 208 14.32 -2.83 -3.97
C ARG A 208 14.87 -4.14 -4.56
N THR A 209 14.06 -5.17 -4.68
CA THR A 209 14.46 -6.49 -5.20
C THR A 209 14.06 -6.69 -6.66
N GLY A 210 13.58 -5.64 -7.34
CA GLY A 210 13.14 -5.69 -8.73
C GLY A 210 11.72 -6.23 -8.93
N ARG A 211 11.04 -6.70 -7.87
CA ARG A 211 9.63 -7.10 -7.96
C ARG A 211 8.75 -5.89 -8.18
N LEU A 212 7.69 -6.05 -8.98
CA LEU A 212 6.61 -5.07 -9.00
C LEU A 212 5.98 -4.91 -7.61
N SER A 213 5.42 -3.74 -7.38
CA SER A 213 4.60 -3.35 -6.25
C SER A 213 3.37 -2.64 -6.79
N SER A 214 2.25 -2.72 -6.08
CA SER A 214 1.02 -2.03 -6.46
C SER A 214 0.55 -1.13 -5.33
N ARG A 215 -0.03 0.02 -5.65
CA ARG A 215 -0.64 0.94 -4.69
C ARG A 215 -1.88 1.61 -5.26
N ASN A 216 -2.72 2.14 -4.37
CA ASN A 216 -3.96 2.85 -4.73
C ASN A 216 -4.94 2.08 -5.65
N PRO A 217 -5.35 0.84 -5.32
CA PRO A 217 -5.05 0.09 -4.10
C PRO A 217 -3.88 -0.88 -4.27
N ASN A 218 -3.36 -1.41 -3.15
CA ASN A 218 -2.35 -2.45 -3.20
C ASN A 218 -3.00 -3.82 -3.47
N LEU A 219 -2.99 -4.23 -4.74
CA LEU A 219 -3.53 -5.50 -5.20
C LEU A 219 -2.77 -6.72 -4.69
N GLN A 220 -1.47 -6.60 -4.40
CA GLN A 220 -0.67 -7.70 -3.83
C GLN A 220 -1.11 -8.09 -2.43
N ASN A 221 -1.70 -7.14 -1.71
CA ASN A 221 -2.26 -7.39 -0.39
C ASN A 221 -3.67 -7.96 -0.45
N LEU A 222 -4.28 -8.16 -1.63
CA LEU A 222 -5.53 -8.91 -1.76
C LEU A 222 -5.24 -10.39 -1.54
N THR A 223 -4.98 -10.76 -0.28
CA THR A 223 -4.88 -12.16 0.10
C THR A 223 -6.29 -12.71 0.15
N GLY A 224 -6.64 -13.56 -0.81
CA GLY A 224 -7.71 -14.52 -0.61
C GLY A 224 -7.26 -15.45 0.51
N ASP A 225 -7.81 -15.27 1.71
CA ASP A 225 -7.98 -16.45 2.55
C ASP A 225 -8.80 -17.41 1.67
N SER A 226 -8.22 -18.56 1.34
CA SER A 226 -8.84 -19.63 0.55
C SER A 226 -10.11 -20.23 1.19
N LYS A 227 -10.69 -19.54 2.18
CA LYS A 227 -11.92 -19.89 2.90
C LYS A 227 -13.17 -19.25 2.31
N PHE A 228 -13.07 -18.67 1.11
CA PHE A 228 -14.22 -18.37 0.25
C PHE A 228 -14.67 -19.60 -0.56
N GLU A 229 -13.96 -20.73 -0.47
CA GLU A 229 -14.50 -22.02 -0.90
C GLU A 229 -15.70 -22.36 -0.03
N GLU A 230 -16.85 -22.23 -0.67
CA GLU A 230 -18.16 -22.80 -0.37
C GLU A 230 -18.09 -23.98 0.62
N GLU A 231 -18.61 -23.75 1.84
CA GLU A 231 -19.57 -24.72 2.39
C GLU A 231 -20.77 -24.66 1.45
N SER A 232 -20.66 -25.35 0.31
CA SER A 232 -21.82 -25.76 -0.46
C SER A 232 -22.52 -26.81 0.39
N ASP A 233 -23.62 -26.42 1.02
CA ASP A 233 -24.58 -27.37 1.58
C ASP A 233 -25.02 -28.32 0.45
N GLU A 234 -24.46 -29.52 0.43
CA GLU A 234 -25.08 -30.76 -0.04
C GLU A 234 -25.08 -31.81 1.08
#